data_AF-A0A6N7ELC8-F1
#
_entry.id   AF-A0A6N7ELC8-F1
#
_cell.length_a   1.000
_cell.length_b   1.000
_cell.length_c   1.000
_cell.angle_alpha   90.00
_cell.angle_beta   90.00
_cell.angle_gamma   90.00
#
_symmetry.space_group_name_H-M   'P 1'
#
loop_
_entity.id
_entity.type
_entity.pdbx_description
1 polymer ?
#
loop_
_entity_poly.entity_id
_entity_poly.type
_entity_poly.pdbx_seq_one_letter_code
_entity_poly.pdbx_strand_id
1 'polypeptide(L)'
;MSDACCAHPEDEHTDVHDAEHGESVERLWDVDEIRGAALSGVLLVAGFLFSWAGQEGWSHGLSIAALLAGGATFVPGTLRALVKGRIGVGTLMTIAAVGAVLLGEVQEAAMLAFLYSISEGLEVNRPGSDGGSHSTEG
;
A
#
# COMPACT_ATOMS: atom_id res chain seq x y z
N MET A 1 -27.41 -46.86 27.80
CA MET A 1 -27.00 -48.24 27.45
C MET A 1 -26.75 -48.25 25.96
N SER A 2 -25.48 -48.46 25.60
CA SER A 2 -24.96 -48.95 24.30
C SER A 2 -25.11 -48.05 23.06
N ASP A 3 -24.18 -47.98 22.13
CA ASP A 3 -22.73 -48.25 21.99
C ASP A 3 -22.45 -47.98 20.50
N ALA A 4 -21.22 -47.60 20.14
CA ALA A 4 -20.69 -47.54 18.76
C ALA A 4 -21.17 -46.32 17.90
N CYS A 5 -20.32 -45.49 17.28
CA CYS A 5 -18.95 -45.69 16.81
C CYS A 5 -18.16 -44.37 16.85
N CYS A 6 -17.30 -44.21 17.86
CA CYS A 6 -16.05 -43.50 17.64
C CYS A 6 -15.16 -44.43 16.84
N ALA A 7 -15.03 -44.18 15.53
CA ALA A 7 -13.98 -44.79 14.72
C ALA A 7 -13.10 -43.65 14.21
N HIS A 8 -11.98 -43.47 14.90
CA HIS A 8 -10.81 -42.78 14.37
C HIS A 8 -10.17 -43.70 13.33
N PRO A 9 -9.97 -43.26 12.08
CA PRO A 9 -8.80 -43.63 11.33
C PRO A 9 -7.69 -42.64 11.72
N GLU A 10 -6.78 -43.13 12.55
CA GLU A 10 -5.41 -42.67 12.62
C GLU A 10 -4.70 -43.15 11.35
N ASP A 11 -4.78 -42.34 10.29
CA ASP A 11 -3.88 -42.48 9.14
C ASP A 11 -2.76 -41.45 9.31
N GLU A 12 -1.59 -41.96 9.70
CA GLU A 12 -0.31 -41.31 9.51
C GLU A 12 -0.17 -40.81 8.07
N HIS A 13 -0.13 -39.50 7.89
CA HIS A 13 0.59 -38.90 6.78
C HIS A 13 1.65 -37.96 7.36
N THR A 14 2.82 -38.57 7.55
CA THR A 14 4.14 -38.15 7.08
C THR A 14 4.44 -36.65 7.06
N ASP A 15 5.55 -36.35 7.72
CA ASP A 15 6.30 -35.10 7.79
C ASP A 15 6.18 -34.07 6.65
N VAL A 16 6.40 -32.82 7.08
CA VAL A 16 6.89 -31.63 6.34
C VAL A 16 5.84 -30.70 5.72
N HIS A 17 5.39 -29.70 6.49
CA HIS A 17 5.82 -28.30 6.30
C HIS A 17 5.27 -27.40 7.41
N ASP A 18 6.18 -26.88 8.21
CA ASP A 18 6.04 -25.58 8.87
C ASP A 18 5.66 -24.49 7.83
N ALA A 19 4.90 -23.48 8.28
CA ALA A 19 4.78 -22.14 7.69
C ALA A 19 3.62 -21.76 6.73
N GLU A 20 2.41 -22.28 6.91
CA GLU A 20 1.22 -21.76 6.18
C GLU A 20 0.52 -20.59 6.91
N HIS A 21 1.27 -19.52 7.25
CA HIS A 21 0.73 -18.20 7.63
C HIS A 21 1.53 -17.02 7.02
N GLY A 22 2.46 -17.29 6.09
CA GLY A 22 3.31 -16.27 5.46
C GLY A 22 2.93 -15.85 4.03
N GLU A 23 2.18 -16.66 3.29
CA GLU A 23 2.14 -16.55 1.83
C GLU A 23 1.21 -15.46 1.25
N SER A 24 0.30 -14.89 2.05
CA SER A 24 -0.56 -13.78 1.62
C SER A 24 0.11 -12.40 1.85
N VAL A 25 1.05 -12.33 2.79
CA VAL A 25 1.80 -11.10 3.08
C VAL A 25 2.92 -10.92 2.05
N GLU A 26 3.61 -11.99 1.64
CA GLU A 26 4.72 -11.88 0.68
C GLU A 26 4.27 -11.48 -0.74
N ARG A 27 3.06 -11.86 -1.18
CA ARG A 27 2.50 -11.45 -2.48
C ARG A 27 2.05 -9.98 -2.53
N LEU A 28 1.76 -9.38 -1.36
CA LEU A 28 1.48 -7.94 -1.23
C LEU A 28 2.76 -7.10 -1.20
N TRP A 29 3.89 -7.70 -0.82
CA TRP A 29 5.22 -7.07 -0.82
C TRP A 29 5.96 -7.13 -2.16
N ASP A 30 5.54 -8.03 -3.07
CA ASP A 30 6.14 -8.18 -4.41
C ASP A 30 5.65 -7.11 -5.41
N VAL A 31 4.70 -6.28 -5.02
CA VAL A 31 4.22 -5.18 -5.86
C VAL A 31 5.20 -4.02 -5.75
N ASP A 32 5.82 -3.64 -6.88
CA ASP A 32 6.70 -2.46 -6.98
C ASP A 32 6.07 -1.19 -6.37
N GLU A 33 4.74 -1.14 -6.28
CA GLU A 33 3.97 -0.08 -5.62
C GLU A 33 4.17 -0.03 -4.09
N ILE A 34 4.21 -1.17 -3.37
CA ILE A 34 4.46 -1.18 -1.92
C ILE A 34 5.94 -0.91 -1.63
N ARG A 35 6.85 -1.40 -2.47
CA ARG A 35 8.28 -1.06 -2.38
C ARG A 35 8.52 0.43 -2.61
N GLY A 36 7.84 1.04 -3.56
CA GLY A 36 7.89 2.49 -3.82
C GLY A 36 7.39 3.30 -2.62
N ALA A 37 6.26 2.91 -2.04
CA ALA A 37 5.70 3.54 -0.85
C ALA A 37 6.66 3.44 0.36
N ALA A 38 7.16 2.23 0.64
CA ALA A 38 8.09 1.98 1.74
C ALA A 38 9.41 2.73 1.56
N LEU A 39 9.96 2.72 0.35
CA LEU A 39 11.15 3.50 0.00
C LEU A 39 10.91 4.99 0.24
N SER A 40 9.78 5.53 -0.22
CA SER A 40 9.44 6.95 0.00
C SER A 40 9.36 7.30 1.49
N GLY A 41 8.78 6.42 2.31
CA GLY A 41 8.68 6.61 3.76
C GLY A 41 10.05 6.64 4.43
N VAL A 42 10.95 5.71 4.06
CA VAL A 42 12.32 5.68 4.58
C VAL A 42 13.07 6.95 4.20
N LEU A 43 12.96 7.40 2.95
CA LEU A 43 13.62 8.63 2.49
C LEU A 43 13.04 9.87 3.17
N LEU A 44 11.72 9.92 3.38
CA LEU A 44 11.04 11.02 4.08
C LEU A 44 11.52 11.12 5.53
N VAL A 45 11.55 9.99 6.24
CA VAL A 45 12.03 9.92 7.63
C VAL A 45 13.49 10.35 7.71
N ALA A 46 14.35 9.83 6.82
CA ALA A 46 15.74 10.23 6.76
C ALA A 46 15.89 11.74 6.47
N GLY A 47 15.15 12.28 5.49
CA GLY A 47 15.14 13.72 5.19
C GLY A 47 14.69 14.56 6.39
N PHE A 48 13.66 14.12 7.11
CA PHE A 48 13.19 14.77 8.33
C PHE A 48 14.26 14.78 9.44
N LEU A 49 14.95 13.66 9.66
CA LEU A 49 16.07 13.56 10.60
C LEU A 49 17.25 14.48 10.22
N PHE A 50 17.60 14.56 8.93
CA PHE A 50 18.65 15.47 8.44
C PHE A 50 18.25 16.94 8.56
N SER A 51 16.96 17.26 8.35
CA SER A 51 16.41 18.59 8.61
C SER A 51 16.60 18.98 10.08
N TRP A 52 16.28 18.06 10.99
CA TRP A 52 16.44 18.25 12.43
C TRP A 52 17.91 18.39 12.87
N ALA A 53 18.83 17.76 12.15
CA ALA A 53 20.27 17.88 12.34
C ALA A 53 20.89 19.17 11.73
N GLY A 54 20.08 20.05 11.13
CA GLY A 54 20.53 21.30 10.52
C GLY A 54 21.28 21.12 9.19
N GLN A 55 21.13 19.96 8.54
CA GLN A 55 21.76 19.64 7.25
C GLN A 55 20.76 19.87 6.10
N GLU A 56 20.40 21.13 5.88
CA GLU A 56 19.34 21.51 4.93
C GLU A 56 19.59 21.00 3.50
N GLY A 57 20.84 20.97 3.04
CA GLY A 57 21.18 20.46 1.71
C GLY A 57 20.82 18.98 1.50
N TRP A 58 21.09 18.14 2.51
CA TRP A 58 20.72 16.71 2.46
C TRP A 58 19.22 16.52 2.65
N SER A 59 18.60 17.28 3.57
CA SER A 59 17.16 17.28 3.79
C SER A 59 16.38 17.50 2.50
N HIS A 60 16.68 18.59 1.77
CA HIS A 60 15.99 18.89 0.51
C HIS A 60 16.17 17.79 -0.54
N GLY A 61 17.40 17.26 -0.69
CA GLY A 61 17.66 16.18 -1.64
C GLY A 61 16.87 14.91 -1.32
N LEU A 62 16.82 14.52 -0.05
CA LEU A 62 16.07 13.35 0.40
C LEU A 62 14.56 13.54 0.25
N SER A 63 14.05 14.74 0.48
CA SER A 63 12.62 15.05 0.34
C SER A 63 12.15 15.05 -1.10
N ILE A 64 12.98 15.54 -2.03
CA ILE A 64 12.70 15.38 -3.48
C ILE A 64 12.66 13.90 -3.84
N ALA A 65 13.64 13.12 -3.38
CA ALA A 65 13.70 11.69 -3.70
C ALA A 65 12.53 10.91 -3.06
N ALA A 66 12.11 11.28 -1.84
CA ALA A 66 10.91 10.74 -1.20
C ALA A 66 9.64 11.09 -2.01
N LEU A 67 9.48 12.35 -2.42
CA LEU A 67 8.37 12.79 -3.25
C LEU A 67 8.31 12.02 -4.57
N LEU A 68 9.44 11.81 -5.23
CA LEU A 68 9.49 11.07 -6.49
C LEU A 68 9.15 9.59 -6.28
N ALA A 69 9.69 8.97 -5.23
CA ALA A 69 9.40 7.56 -4.91
C ALA A 69 7.92 7.36 -4.56
N GLY A 70 7.33 8.25 -3.76
CA GLY A 70 5.91 8.19 -3.39
C GLY A 70 4.99 8.59 -4.53
N GLY A 71 5.38 9.58 -5.34
CA GLY A 71 4.65 10.00 -6.53
C GLY A 71 4.63 8.93 -7.63
N ALA A 72 5.74 8.21 -7.81
CA ALA A 72 5.86 7.20 -8.87
C ALA A 72 4.83 6.05 -8.76
N THR A 73 4.29 5.79 -7.57
CA THR A 73 3.30 4.72 -7.35
C THR A 73 1.91 5.12 -7.88
N PHE A 74 1.46 6.35 -7.66
CA PHE A 74 0.08 6.76 -7.99
C PHE A 74 -0.05 7.71 -9.20
N VAL A 75 1.00 8.48 -9.53
CA VAL A 75 0.98 9.47 -10.62
C VAL A 75 0.70 8.84 -11.99
N PRO A 76 1.33 7.72 -12.42
CA PRO A 76 1.08 7.17 -13.76
C PRO A 76 -0.35 6.64 -13.93
N GLY A 77 -0.94 6.04 -12.88
CA GLY A 77 -2.34 5.61 -12.87
C GLY A 77 -3.30 6.80 -12.96
N THR A 78 -3.03 7.84 -12.17
CA THR A 78 -3.77 9.09 -12.19
C THR A 78 -3.74 9.76 -13.57
N LEU A 79 -2.55 9.85 -14.18
CA LEU A 79 -2.38 10.52 -15.47
C LEU A 79 -3.13 9.78 -16.59
N ARG A 80 -3.12 8.43 -16.57
CA ARG A 80 -3.93 7.61 -17.50
C ARG A 80 -5.43 7.79 -17.29
N ALA A 81 -5.89 7.91 -16.05
CA ALA A 81 -7.30 8.16 -15.74
C ALA A 81 -7.74 9.55 -16.21
N LEU A 82 -6.89 10.56 -16.02
CA LEU A 82 -7.11 11.93 -16.44
C LEU A 82 -7.22 12.06 -17.96
N VAL A 83 -6.33 11.39 -18.72
CA VAL A 83 -6.40 11.34 -20.20
C VAL A 83 -7.70 10.70 -20.69
N LYS A 84 -8.26 9.75 -19.93
CA LYS A 84 -9.57 9.13 -20.19
C LYS A 84 -10.77 9.96 -19.70
N GLY A 85 -10.55 11.17 -19.19
CA GLY A 85 -11.60 12.06 -18.68
C GLY A 85 -12.17 11.65 -17.33
N ARG A 86 -11.52 10.74 -16.59
CA ARG A 86 -11.95 10.32 -15.25
C ARG A 86 -11.16 11.08 -14.20
N ILE A 87 -11.79 12.05 -13.55
CA ILE A 87 -11.23 12.77 -12.42
C ILE A 87 -11.39 11.90 -11.17
N GLY A 88 -10.27 11.48 -10.58
CA GLY A 88 -10.22 10.75 -9.33
C GLY A 88 -9.50 11.53 -8.23
N VAL A 89 -9.50 10.98 -7.02
CA VAL A 89 -8.79 11.58 -5.86
C VAL A 89 -7.31 11.77 -6.17
N GLY A 90 -6.66 10.82 -6.86
CA GLY A 90 -5.26 10.94 -7.29
C GLY A 90 -4.97 12.17 -8.17
N THR A 91 -5.95 12.66 -8.95
CA THR A 91 -5.77 13.87 -9.77
C THR A 91 -5.68 15.12 -8.89
N LEU A 92 -6.57 15.24 -7.91
CA LEU A 92 -6.54 16.33 -6.94
C LEU A 92 -5.24 16.29 -6.11
N MET A 93 -4.81 15.08 -5.74
CA MET A 93 -3.56 14.86 -5.03
C MET A 93 -2.33 15.32 -5.84
N THR A 94 -2.28 14.99 -7.12
CA THR A 94 -1.18 15.40 -8.01
C THR A 94 -1.13 16.93 -8.14
N ILE A 95 -2.29 17.59 -8.25
CA ILE A 95 -2.36 19.05 -8.29
C ILE A 95 -1.87 19.66 -6.97
N ALA A 96 -2.29 19.10 -5.83
CA ALA A 96 -1.85 19.57 -4.52
C ALA A 96 -0.33 19.41 -4.32
N ALA A 97 0.23 18.25 -4.70
CA ALA A 97 1.66 17.98 -4.64
C ALA A 97 2.46 18.96 -5.53
N VAL A 98 2.01 19.20 -6.77
CA VAL A 98 2.63 20.19 -7.65
C VAL A 98 2.55 21.59 -7.06
N GLY A 99 1.39 21.97 -6.50
CA GLY A 99 1.22 23.26 -5.83
C GLY A 99 2.18 23.47 -4.65
N ALA A 100 2.34 22.45 -3.80
CA ALA A 100 3.27 22.49 -2.67
C ALA A 100 4.73 22.62 -3.12
N VAL A 101 5.14 21.87 -4.16
CA VAL A 101 6.50 21.98 -4.73
C VAL A 101 6.76 23.38 -5.29
N LEU A 102 5.79 23.98 -5.99
CA LEU A 102 5.92 25.34 -6.53
C LEU A 102 6.04 26.41 -5.44
N LEU A 103 5.47 26.17 -4.26
CA LEU A 103 5.58 27.03 -3.08
C LEU A 103 6.91 26.84 -2.32
N GLY A 104 7.74 25.87 -2.72
CA GLY A 104 9.00 25.54 -2.05
C GLY A 104 8.85 24.51 -0.92
N GLU A 105 7.63 24.08 -0.64
CA GLU A 105 7.30 23.15 0.46
C GLU A 105 7.42 21.68 0.01
N VAL A 106 8.63 21.30 -0.40
CA VAL A 106 8.91 19.95 -0.92
C VAL A 106 8.74 18.88 0.15
N GLN A 107 9.04 19.21 1.41
CA GLN A 107 8.88 18.31 2.55
C GLN A 107 7.40 17.93 2.75
N GLU A 108 6.53 18.94 2.74
CA GLU A 108 5.08 18.76 2.87
C GLU A 108 4.52 17.97 1.69
N ALA A 109 4.97 18.29 0.47
CA ALA A 109 4.58 17.54 -0.72
C ALA A 109 4.96 16.05 -0.61
N ALA A 110 6.17 15.75 -0.12
CA ALA A 110 6.67 14.38 0.04
C ALA A 110 5.86 13.60 1.08
N MET A 111 5.52 14.24 2.21
CA MET A 111 4.67 13.63 3.24
C MET A 111 3.28 13.31 2.71
N LEU A 112 2.66 14.26 2.01
CA LEU A 112 1.37 14.05 1.39
C LEU A 112 1.43 12.86 0.41
N ALA A 113 2.41 12.84 -0.50
CA ALA A 113 2.58 11.76 -1.47
C ALA A 113 2.75 10.38 -0.81
N PHE A 114 3.53 10.31 0.27
CA PHE A 114 3.70 9.08 1.06
C PHE A 114 2.38 8.59 1.68
N LEU A 115 1.65 9.47 2.37
CA LEU A 115 0.38 9.13 3.01
C LEU A 115 -0.67 8.67 2.00
N TYR A 116 -0.74 9.33 0.86
CA TYR A 116 -1.61 8.91 -0.24
C TYR A 116 -1.22 7.53 -0.77
N SER A 117 0.07 7.29 -1.00
CA SER A 117 0.56 6.01 -1.50
C SER A 117 0.22 4.85 -0.55
N ILE A 118 0.25 5.08 0.78
CA ILE A 118 -0.24 4.08 1.75
C ILE A 118 -1.75 3.88 1.62
N SER A 119 -2.52 4.97 1.53
CA SER A 119 -3.98 4.90 1.51
C SER A 119 -4.51 4.15 0.30
N GLU A 120 -3.92 4.41 -0.88
CA GLU A 120 -4.20 3.70 -2.13
C GLU A 120 -3.77 2.23 -2.04
N GLY A 121 -2.61 1.95 -1.45
CA GLY A 121 -2.14 0.57 -1.21
C GLY A 121 -3.06 -0.25 -0.30
N LEU A 122 -3.83 0.39 0.57
CA LEU A 122 -4.80 -0.26 1.47
C LEU A 122 -6.19 -0.47 0.84
N GLU A 123 -6.52 0.22 -0.26
CA GLU A 123 -7.83 0.12 -0.93
C GLU A 123 -8.05 -1.27 -1.58
N VAL A 124 -6.98 -2.02 -1.82
CA VAL A 124 -6.99 -3.37 -2.44
C VAL A 124 -7.74 -4.44 -1.63
N ASN A 125 -8.02 -4.23 -0.34
CA ASN A 125 -8.62 -5.27 0.51
C ASN A 125 -10.02 -4.93 1.03
N ARG A 126 -10.92 -4.44 0.17
CA ARG A 126 -12.35 -4.44 0.51
C ARG A 126 -12.99 -5.75 0.05
N PRO A 127 -13.19 -6.77 0.92
CA PRO A 127 -14.08 -7.87 0.59
C PRO A 127 -15.48 -7.30 0.39
N GLY A 128 -15.99 -7.40 -0.83
CA GLY A 128 -17.39 -7.17 -1.13
C GLY A 128 -18.21 -8.16 -0.31
N SER A 129 -18.88 -7.66 0.72
CA SER A 129 -20.00 -8.36 1.34
C SER A 129 -21.18 -8.27 0.38
N ASP A 130 -21.10 -8.98 -0.76
CA ASP A 130 -22.25 -9.25 -1.60
C ASP A 130 -23.00 -10.43 -0.98
N GLY A 131 -24.15 -10.10 -0.39
CA GLY A 131 -25.15 -11.07 -0.02
C GLY A 131 -25.68 -11.78 -1.27
N GLY A 132 -25.61 -13.11 -1.25
CA GLY A 132 -26.34 -13.98 -2.15
C GLY A 132 -27.40 -14.74 -1.36
N SER A 133 -28.61 -14.21 -1.37
CA SER A 133 -29.84 -14.94 -1.05
C SER A 133 -29.95 -16.18 -1.93
N HIS A 134 -29.88 -17.37 -1.33
CA HIS A 134 -30.45 -18.55 -1.96
C HIS A 134 -31.87 -18.73 -1.42
N SER A 135 -32.83 -18.25 -2.22
CA SER A 135 -34.16 -18.82 -2.27
C SER A 135 -34.04 -20.34 -2.45
N THR A 136 -34.69 -21.09 -1.57
CA THR A 136 -35.20 -22.42 -1.90
C THR A 136 -36.64 -22.45 -1.46
N GLU A 137 -37.52 -22.06 -2.38
CA GLU A 137 -38.83 -22.66 -2.55
C GLU A 137 -38.64 -24.18 -2.77
N GLY A 138 -39.49 -25.00 -2.15
CA GLY A 138 -39.52 -26.45 -2.28
C GLY A 138 -40.06 -27.13 -1.03
#